data_AF-A0A370KR50-F1
#
_entry.id   AF-A0A370KR50-F1
#
_cell.length_a   1.000
_cell.length_b   1.000
_cell.length_c   1.000
_cell.angle_alpha   90.00
_cell.angle_beta   90.00
_cell.angle_gamma   90.00
#
_symmetry.space_group_name_H-M   'P 1'
#
loop_
_entity.id
_entity.type
_entity.pdbx_description
1 polymer ?
#
loop_
_entity_poly.entity_id
_entity_poly.type
_entity_poly.pdbx_seq_one_letter_code
_entity_poly.pdbx_strand_id
1 'polypeptide(L)'
;MPKHHLLSLIVVIPLGGCSIFAPGYNEAIYTKLDGAHSSLTKIETALEMKAPQHARYRDVEPYYIEALAMVKDAGDIAQRRPAYLKGRPSAHSAELLSGNIETCRQGIEDSRASFEARGQRPNEADNISILRNTCGIAKTMEGSLK
;
A
#
# COMPACT_ATOMS: atom_id res chain seq x y z
N MET A 1 41.14 -4.54 61.25
CA MET A 1 40.74 -5.17 59.97
C MET A 1 39.28 -4.81 59.66
N PRO A 2 39.00 -3.82 58.80
CA PRO A 2 37.65 -3.59 58.31
C PRO A 2 37.45 -4.27 56.95
N LYS A 3 36.35 -5.02 56.80
CA LYS A 3 35.92 -5.64 55.53
C LYS A 3 35.14 -4.60 54.73
N HIS A 4 35.66 -4.25 53.55
CA HIS A 4 34.91 -3.49 52.54
C HIS A 4 33.89 -4.42 51.87
N HIS A 5 32.60 -4.17 52.09
CA HIS A 5 31.55 -4.71 51.23
C HIS A 5 31.31 -3.73 50.09
N LEU A 6 31.85 -4.06 48.91
CA LEU A 6 31.50 -3.41 47.64
C LEU A 6 30.04 -3.80 47.31
N LEU A 7 29.12 -2.85 47.41
CA LEU A 7 27.77 -2.97 46.87
C LEU A 7 27.83 -2.77 45.35
N SER A 8 27.74 -3.84 44.57
CA SER A 8 27.49 -3.77 43.13
C SER A 8 26.01 -3.44 42.88
N LEU A 9 25.71 -2.18 42.56
CA LEU A 9 24.43 -1.80 41.94
C LEU A 9 24.44 -2.31 40.49
N ILE A 10 23.74 -3.41 40.23
CA ILE A 10 23.39 -3.84 38.88
C ILE A 10 22.22 -2.99 38.43
N VAL A 11 22.50 -1.95 37.64
CA VAL A 11 21.49 -1.18 36.91
C VAL A 11 20.96 -2.08 35.79
N VAL A 12 19.80 -2.68 36.01
CA VAL A 12 19.02 -3.35 34.96
C VAL A 12 18.38 -2.26 34.12
N ILE A 13 19.05 -1.85 33.05
CA ILE A 13 18.43 -1.03 32.01
C ILE A 13 17.49 -1.95 31.24
N PRO A 14 16.15 -1.75 31.27
CA PRO A 14 15.29 -2.45 30.34
C PRO A 14 15.63 -1.90 28.95
N LEU A 15 16.32 -2.71 28.15
CA LEU A 15 16.36 -2.56 26.70
C LEU A 15 14.94 -2.88 26.17
N GLY A 16 13.99 -2.01 26.49
CA GLY A 16 12.66 -1.99 25.89
C GLY A 16 12.85 -1.60 24.44
N GLY A 17 13.00 -2.62 23.60
CA GLY A 17 13.15 -2.47 22.15
C GLY A 17 12.05 -1.58 21.56
N CYS A 18 12.39 -0.94 20.44
CA CYS A 18 11.61 0.04 19.69
C CYS A 18 10.28 -0.49 19.09
N SER A 19 9.56 -1.36 19.79
CA SER A 19 8.35 -2.02 19.30
C SER A 19 7.09 -1.14 19.38
N ILE A 20 7.15 0.04 20.00
CA ILE A 20 5.97 0.89 20.23
C ILE A 20 5.72 1.87 19.06
N PHE A 21 6.68 2.03 18.14
CA PHE A 21 6.63 3.08 17.10
C PHE A 21 6.60 2.56 15.65
N ALA A 22 6.82 1.26 15.42
CA ALA A 22 6.74 0.69 14.07
C ALA A 22 5.33 0.11 13.83
N PRO A 23 4.58 0.55 12.81
CA PRO A 23 3.30 -0.04 12.48
C PRO A 23 3.48 -1.53 12.14
N GLY A 24 2.52 -2.36 12.54
CA GLY A 24 2.48 -3.74 12.11
C GLY A 24 2.36 -3.83 10.58
N TYR A 25 2.78 -4.96 9.99
CA TYR A 25 2.65 -5.21 8.54
C TYR A 25 1.26 -4.82 8.00
N ASN A 26 0.21 -5.16 8.72
CA ASN A 26 -1.18 -4.92 8.33
C ASN A 26 -1.50 -3.42 8.23
N GLU A 27 -1.04 -2.62 9.20
CA GLU A 27 -1.27 -1.17 9.21
C GLU A 27 -0.45 -0.48 8.11
N ALA A 28 0.81 -0.88 7.96
CA ALA A 28 1.67 -0.33 6.92
C ALA A 28 1.14 -0.61 5.50
N ILE A 29 0.67 -1.84 5.22
CA ILE A 29 0.06 -2.19 3.94
C ILE A 29 -1.26 -1.42 3.75
N TYR A 30 -2.12 -1.40 4.77
CA TYR A 30 -3.43 -0.74 4.69
C TYR A 30 -3.30 0.75 4.38
N THR A 31 -2.42 1.48 5.09
CA THR A 31 -2.22 2.92 4.87
C THR A 31 -1.75 3.21 3.45
N LYS A 32 -0.88 2.36 2.89
CA LYS A 32 -0.39 2.52 1.52
C LYS A 32 -1.49 2.24 0.48
N LEU A 33 -2.27 1.18 0.66
CA LEU A 33 -3.41 0.89 -0.21
C LEU A 33 -4.49 1.98 -0.13
N ASP A 34 -4.68 2.60 1.04
CA ASP A 34 -5.60 3.72 1.21
C ASP A 34 -5.13 4.99 0.48
N GLY A 35 -3.82 5.29 0.54
CA GLY A 35 -3.22 6.37 -0.23
C GLY A 35 -3.35 6.17 -1.74
N ALA A 36 -3.16 4.94 -2.23
CA ALA A 36 -3.40 4.60 -3.62
C ALA A 36 -4.87 4.79 -4.01
N HIS A 37 -5.80 4.33 -3.19
CA HIS A 37 -7.24 4.50 -3.40
C HIS A 37 -7.63 5.98 -3.48
N SER A 38 -7.12 6.81 -2.57
CA SER A 38 -7.33 8.26 -2.59
C SER A 38 -6.83 8.88 -3.90
N SER A 39 -5.65 8.48 -4.37
CA SER A 39 -5.06 8.97 -5.62
C SER A 39 -5.91 8.60 -6.84
N LEU A 40 -6.40 7.37 -6.91
CA LEU A 40 -7.31 6.93 -7.98
C LEU A 40 -8.63 7.69 -7.98
N THR A 41 -9.20 7.98 -6.80
CA THR A 41 -10.39 8.83 -6.68
C THR A 41 -10.12 10.26 -7.19
N LYS A 42 -8.94 10.84 -6.92
CA LYS A 42 -8.57 12.15 -7.48
C LYS A 42 -8.53 12.13 -9.01
N ILE A 43 -8.08 11.02 -9.63
CA ILE A 43 -8.12 10.86 -11.09
C ILE A 43 -9.57 10.85 -11.58
N GLU A 44 -10.42 9.98 -11.03
CA GLU A 44 -11.84 9.89 -11.38
C GLU A 44 -12.52 11.27 -11.30
N THR A 45 -12.37 11.96 -10.16
CA THR A 45 -12.92 13.31 -9.98
C THR A 45 -12.37 14.31 -10.99
N ALA A 46 -11.06 14.28 -11.29
CA ALA A 46 -10.48 15.19 -12.28
C ALA A 46 -11.01 14.95 -13.70
N LEU A 47 -11.30 13.69 -14.05
CA LEU A 47 -11.91 13.32 -15.32
C LEU A 47 -13.36 13.82 -15.41
N GLU A 48 -14.15 13.61 -14.36
CA GLU A 48 -15.55 14.03 -14.30
C GLU A 48 -15.71 15.55 -14.34
N MET A 49 -14.88 16.28 -13.59
CA MET A 49 -14.92 17.75 -13.52
C MET A 49 -14.56 18.44 -14.83
N LYS A 50 -13.95 17.72 -15.78
CA LYS A 50 -13.60 18.25 -17.11
C LYS A 50 -14.69 17.99 -18.15
N ALA A 51 -15.69 17.16 -17.85
CA ALA A 51 -16.76 16.86 -18.79
C ALA A 51 -17.54 18.15 -19.16
N PRO A 52 -17.94 18.32 -20.44
CA PRO A 52 -17.83 17.36 -21.55
C PRO A 52 -16.47 17.38 -22.28
N GLN A 53 -15.52 18.22 -21.89
CA GLN A 53 -14.17 18.18 -22.44
C GLN A 53 -13.36 16.99 -21.89
N HIS A 54 -12.32 16.60 -22.63
CA HIS A 54 -11.37 15.60 -22.16
C HIS A 54 -10.28 16.28 -21.32
N ALA A 55 -10.01 15.72 -20.15
CA ALA A 55 -8.83 16.00 -19.36
C ALA A 55 -7.57 15.63 -20.15
N ARG A 56 -6.50 16.41 -19.95
CA ARG A 56 -5.19 16.07 -20.51
C ARG A 56 -4.50 15.11 -19.55
N TYR A 57 -3.68 14.20 -20.08
CA TYR A 57 -2.92 13.27 -19.25
C TYR A 57 -2.11 13.98 -18.16
N ARG A 58 -1.39 15.06 -18.51
CA ARG A 58 -0.62 15.88 -17.55
C ARG A 58 -1.42 16.45 -16.37
N ASP A 59 -2.75 16.56 -16.50
CA ASP A 59 -3.61 17.09 -15.45
C ASP A 59 -3.85 16.03 -14.36
N VAL A 60 -3.69 14.74 -14.68
CA VAL A 60 -3.93 13.59 -13.78
C VAL A 60 -2.68 12.72 -13.55
N GLU A 61 -1.64 12.91 -14.34
CA GLU A 61 -0.35 12.21 -14.25
C GLU A 61 0.23 12.18 -12.82
N PRO A 62 0.25 13.28 -12.04
CA PRO A 62 0.76 13.24 -10.68
C PRO A 62 0.04 12.23 -9.78
N TYR A 63 -1.28 12.06 -9.96
CA TYR A 63 -2.08 11.12 -9.19
C TYR A 63 -1.81 9.67 -9.60
N TYR A 64 -1.53 9.40 -10.88
CA TYR A 64 -1.06 8.08 -11.31
C TYR A 64 0.28 7.71 -10.69
N ILE A 65 1.23 8.66 -10.66
CA ILE A 65 2.55 8.46 -10.06
C ILE A 65 2.40 8.21 -8.55
N GLU A 66 1.59 9.01 -7.86
CA GLU A 66 1.30 8.83 -6.43
C GLU A 66 0.68 7.45 -6.16
N ALA A 67 -0.32 7.04 -6.94
CA ALA A 67 -0.96 5.74 -6.81
C ALA A 67 0.04 4.59 -7.00
N LEU A 68 0.86 4.64 -8.06
CA LEU A 68 1.87 3.61 -8.33
C LEU A 68 2.92 3.51 -7.23
N ALA A 69 3.40 4.64 -6.71
CA ALA A 69 4.36 4.66 -5.62
C ALA A 69 3.76 4.00 -4.35
N MET A 70 2.52 4.36 -4.01
CA MET A 70 1.83 3.79 -2.85
C MET A 70 1.58 2.29 -2.99
N VAL A 71 1.12 1.81 -4.14
CA VAL A 71 0.89 0.37 -4.36
C VAL A 71 2.20 -0.40 -4.39
N LYS A 72 3.26 0.17 -4.97
CA LYS A 72 4.59 -0.46 -4.94
C LYS A 72 5.09 -0.61 -3.50
N ASP A 73 5.00 0.44 -2.68
CA ASP A 73 5.39 0.38 -1.27
C ASP A 73 4.59 -0.71 -0.52
N ALA A 74 3.28 -0.81 -0.76
CA ALA A 74 2.45 -1.88 -0.19
C ALA A 74 2.93 -3.27 -0.63
N GLY A 75 3.28 -3.42 -1.91
CA GLY A 75 3.78 -4.66 -2.49
C GLY A 75 5.12 -5.08 -1.89
N ASP A 76 6.07 -4.14 -1.75
CA ASP A 76 7.38 -4.39 -1.15
C ASP A 76 7.27 -4.86 0.31
N ILE A 77 6.28 -4.35 1.06
CA ILE A 77 5.98 -4.79 2.43
C ILE A 77 5.31 -6.18 2.41
N ALA A 78 4.30 -6.37 1.55
CA ALA A 78 3.53 -7.61 1.47
C ALA A 78 4.38 -8.80 1.02
N GLN A 79 5.31 -8.62 0.06
CA GLN A 79 6.19 -9.68 -0.44
C GLN A 79 7.09 -10.29 0.62
N ARG A 80 7.44 -9.52 1.66
CA ARG A 80 8.28 -10.03 2.75
C ARG A 80 7.49 -10.89 3.74
N ARG A 81 6.17 -10.70 3.81
CA ARG A 81 5.30 -11.30 4.83
C ARG A 81 5.20 -12.84 4.76
N PRO A 82 5.11 -13.50 3.58
CA PRO A 82 5.08 -14.96 3.48
C PRO A 82 6.28 -15.65 4.12
N ALA A 83 7.48 -15.09 3.98
CA ALA A 83 8.70 -15.67 4.54
C ALA A 83 8.67 -15.77 6.07
N TYR A 84 8.13 -14.74 6.75
CA TYR A 84 7.97 -14.74 8.21
C TYR A 84 6.84 -15.66 8.69
N LEU A 85 5.87 -15.95 7.82
CA LEU A 85 4.73 -16.81 8.12
C LEU A 85 4.96 -18.27 7.72
N LYS A 86 6.14 -18.64 7.23
CA LYS A 86 6.45 -20.00 6.79
C LYS A 86 6.07 -21.04 7.84
N GLY A 87 5.29 -22.04 7.44
CA GLY A 87 4.76 -23.09 8.31
C GLY A 87 3.50 -22.71 9.09
N ARG A 88 2.97 -21.50 8.92
CA ARG A 88 1.66 -21.07 9.46
C ARG A 88 0.58 -21.14 8.38
N PRO A 89 -0.68 -21.43 8.74
CA PRO A 89 -1.80 -21.42 7.80
C PRO A 89 -1.99 -20.08 7.05
N SER A 90 -1.58 -18.96 7.67
CA SER A 90 -1.69 -17.62 7.09
C SER A 90 -0.65 -17.28 6.01
N ALA A 91 0.36 -18.14 5.78
CA ALA A 91 1.36 -17.90 4.74
C ALA A 91 0.73 -17.79 3.35
N HIS A 92 -0.17 -18.71 3.01
CA HIS A 92 -0.85 -18.72 1.72
C HIS A 92 -1.71 -17.46 1.52
N SER A 93 -2.41 -17.01 2.54
CA SER A 93 -3.20 -15.78 2.46
C SER A 93 -2.33 -14.52 2.27
N ALA A 94 -1.13 -14.49 2.87
CA ALA A 94 -0.17 -13.42 2.64
C ALA A 94 0.41 -13.43 1.21
N GLU A 95 0.59 -14.60 0.60
CA GLU A 95 0.97 -14.73 -0.82
C GLU A 95 -0.13 -14.19 -1.73
N LEU A 96 -1.39 -14.58 -1.49
CA LEU A 96 -2.54 -14.11 -2.26
C LEU A 96 -2.70 -12.59 -2.16
N LEU A 97 -2.51 -12.03 -0.96
CA LEU A 97 -2.51 -10.57 -0.78
C LEU A 97 -1.43 -9.91 -1.63
N SER A 98 -0.19 -10.40 -1.57
CA SER A 98 0.91 -9.87 -2.37
C SER A 98 0.62 -9.94 -3.87
N GLY A 99 -0.01 -11.04 -4.33
CA GLY A 99 -0.43 -11.20 -5.72
C GLY A 99 -1.48 -10.15 -6.13
N ASN A 100 -2.48 -9.91 -5.28
CA ASN A 100 -3.52 -8.91 -5.57
C ASN A 100 -3.00 -7.47 -5.58
N ILE A 101 -2.03 -7.15 -4.74
CA ILE A 101 -1.35 -5.84 -4.77
C ILE A 101 -0.60 -5.67 -6.09
N GLU A 102 0.07 -6.72 -6.58
CA GLU A 102 0.75 -6.68 -7.87
C GLU A 102 -0.22 -6.53 -9.04
N THR A 103 -1.36 -7.23 -9.04
CA THR A 103 -2.43 -7.05 -10.03
C THR A 103 -2.94 -5.61 -10.04
N CYS A 104 -3.15 -5.01 -8.86
CA CYS A 104 -3.51 -3.60 -8.76
C CYS A 104 -2.44 -2.69 -9.38
N ARG A 105 -1.15 -2.92 -9.07
CA ARG A 105 -0.03 -2.13 -9.62
C ARG A 105 -0.01 -2.18 -11.15
N GLN A 106 -0.14 -3.37 -11.73
CA GLN A 106 -0.16 -3.57 -13.18
C GLN A 106 -1.36 -2.87 -13.81
N GLY A 107 -2.55 -2.97 -13.21
CA GLY A 107 -3.73 -2.27 -13.69
C GLY A 107 -3.56 -0.74 -13.72
N ILE A 108 -2.91 -0.16 -12.69
CA ILE A 108 -2.61 1.29 -12.68
C ILE A 108 -1.61 1.65 -13.77
N GLU A 109 -0.55 0.86 -13.95
CA GLU A 109 0.46 1.07 -14.99
C GLU A 109 -0.16 1.03 -16.40
N ASP A 110 -0.99 0.02 -16.67
CA ASP A 110 -1.66 -0.16 -17.95
C ASP A 110 -2.65 0.98 -18.24
N SER A 111 -3.41 1.42 -17.23
CA SER A 111 -4.31 2.58 -17.34
C SER A 111 -3.52 3.85 -17.63
N ARG A 112 -2.44 4.10 -16.89
CA ARG A 112 -1.56 5.25 -17.07
C ARG A 112 -0.98 5.29 -18.48
N ALA A 113 -0.37 4.19 -18.92
CA ALA A 113 0.26 4.09 -20.24
C ALA A 113 -0.79 4.21 -21.37
N SER A 114 -1.99 3.67 -21.17
CA SER A 114 -3.11 3.82 -22.09
C SER A 114 -3.50 5.29 -22.27
N PHE A 115 -3.70 6.02 -21.18
CA PHE A 115 -4.08 7.42 -21.21
C PHE A 115 -2.95 8.26 -21.83
N GLU A 116 -1.72 8.08 -21.40
CA GLU A 116 -0.57 8.80 -21.96
C GLU A 116 -0.47 8.64 -23.49
N ALA A 117 -0.61 7.40 -23.98
CA ALA A 117 -0.46 7.10 -25.40
C ALA A 117 -1.67 7.51 -26.25
N ARG A 118 -2.89 7.44 -25.72
CA ARG A 118 -4.14 7.52 -26.49
C ARG A 118 -5.07 8.66 -26.08
N GLY A 119 -4.74 9.39 -25.02
CA GLY A 119 -5.62 10.37 -24.39
C GLY A 119 -6.75 9.72 -23.59
N GLN A 120 -7.61 10.55 -23.01
CA GLN A 120 -8.76 10.11 -22.24
C GLN A 120 -9.79 9.41 -23.16
N ARG A 121 -10.22 8.21 -22.78
CA ARG A 121 -11.31 7.49 -23.46
C ARG A 121 -12.68 7.97 -22.98
N PRO A 122 -13.76 7.76 -23.75
CA PRO A 122 -15.11 8.13 -23.34
C PRO A 122 -15.56 7.53 -21.99
N ASN A 123 -15.07 6.33 -21.66
CA ASN A 123 -15.37 5.60 -20.43
C ASN A 123 -14.19 5.59 -19.44
N GLU A 124 -13.27 6.56 -19.53
CA GLU A 124 -12.05 6.56 -18.69
C GLU A 124 -12.36 6.61 -17.20
N ALA A 125 -13.34 7.42 -16.78
CA ALA A 125 -13.75 7.50 -15.37
C ALA A 125 -14.25 6.15 -14.85
N ASP A 126 -15.08 5.45 -15.63
CA ASP A 126 -15.56 4.10 -15.29
C ASP A 126 -14.39 3.10 -15.19
N ASN A 127 -13.43 3.16 -16.12
CA ASN A 127 -12.24 2.30 -16.09
C ASN A 127 -11.41 2.53 -14.81
N ILE A 128 -11.26 3.79 -14.39
CA ILE A 128 -10.59 4.14 -13.12
C ILE A 128 -11.37 3.64 -11.92
N SER A 129 -12.69 3.73 -11.94
CA SER A 129 -13.56 3.21 -10.87
C SER A 129 -13.43 1.68 -10.74
N ILE A 130 -13.39 0.96 -11.86
CA ILE A 130 -13.14 -0.49 -11.90
C ILE A 130 -11.76 -0.80 -11.31
N LEU A 131 -10.72 -0.09 -11.77
CA LEU A 131 -9.36 -0.27 -11.28
C LEU A 131 -9.26 -0.04 -9.76
N ARG A 132 -9.91 1.02 -9.26
CA ARG A 132 -10.00 1.31 -7.82
C ARG A 132 -10.63 0.16 -7.05
N ASN A 133 -11.69 -0.44 -7.59
CA ASN A 133 -12.36 -1.60 -6.98
C ASN A 133 -11.45 -2.84 -6.98
N THR A 134 -10.70 -3.09 -8.06
CA THR A 134 -9.69 -4.15 -8.12
C THR A 134 -8.62 -3.97 -7.04
N CYS A 135 -8.11 -2.76 -6.88
CA CYS A 135 -7.17 -2.41 -5.80
C CYS A 135 -7.79 -2.56 -4.40
N GLY A 136 -9.11 -2.37 -4.28
CA GLY A 136 -9.87 -2.59 -3.04
C GLY A 136 -9.88 -4.05 -2.55
N ILE A 137 -9.69 -5.04 -3.43
CA ILE A 137 -9.63 -6.46 -3.03
C ILE A 137 -8.46 -6.71 -2.07
N ALA A 138 -7.28 -6.17 -2.39
CA ALA A 138 -6.10 -6.29 -1.54
C ALA A 138 -6.34 -5.66 -0.15
N LYS A 139 -7.02 -4.49 -0.11
CA LYS A 139 -7.37 -3.80 1.13
C LYS A 139 -8.31 -4.63 2.00
N THR A 140 -9.35 -5.23 1.40
CA THR A 140 -10.30 -6.10 2.10
C THR A 140 -9.61 -7.34 2.65
N MET A 141 -8.76 -8.00 1.86
CA MET A 141 -8.02 -9.19 2.29
C MET A 141 -7.07 -8.90 3.45
N GLU A 142 -6.36 -7.77 3.42
CA GLU A 142 -5.54 -7.35 4.56
C GLU A 142 -6.38 -7.15 5.83
N GLY A 143 -7.58 -6.56 5.70
CA GLY A 143 -8.52 -6.42 6.81
C GLY A 143 -8.94 -7.77 7.42
N SER A 144 -9.05 -8.82 6.61
CA SER A 144 -9.37 -10.18 7.06
C SER A 144 -8.19 -10.98 7.63
N LEU A 145 -6.96 -10.46 7.56
CA LEU A 145 -5.75 -11.07 8.12
C LEU A 145 -5.35 -10.51 9.50
N LYS A 146 -6.19 -9.66 10.09
CA LYS A 146 -6.11 -9.26 11.50
C LYS A 146 -6.75 -10.31 12.39
#